data_AF-A0AAW5TM89-F1
#
_entry.id   AF-A0AAW5TM89-F1
#
_cell.length_a   1.000
_cell.length_b   1.000
_cell.length_c   1.000
_cell.angle_alpha   90.00
_cell.angle_beta   90.00
_cell.angle_gamma   90.00
#
_symmetry.space_group_name_H-M   'P 1'
#
loop_
_entity.id
_entity.type
_entity.pdbx_description
1 polymer ?
#
loop_
_entity_poly.entity_id
_entity_poly.type
_entity_poly.pdbx_seq_one_letter_code
_entity_poly.pdbx_strand_id
1 'polypeptide(L)'
;IRKALTTYQRTQSVTATVRKLGYPGRDTLYKWIRNSNEKPEQRKPKKHAPNQKISTDVKVTACKRFRSGENAYTIAQDLGIVN
;
A
#
# COMPACT_ATOMS: atom_id res chain seq x y z
N ILE A 1 -27.86 4.28 10.15
CA ILE A 1 -26.56 4.99 9.96
C ILE A 1 -26.35 6.10 10.99
N ARG A 2 -27.21 7.14 11.03
CA ARG A 2 -27.05 8.32 11.92
C ARG A 2 -26.80 7.97 13.41
N LYS A 3 -27.57 7.04 13.97
CA LYS A 3 -27.43 6.59 15.38
C LYS A 3 -26.07 5.95 15.71
N ALA A 4 -25.46 5.25 14.75
CA ALA A 4 -24.15 4.64 14.94
C ALA A 4 -23.04 5.69 14.94
N LEU A 5 -23.13 6.69 14.04
CA LEU A 5 -22.18 7.80 13.97
C LEU A 5 -22.25 8.70 15.22
N THR A 6 -23.44 9.00 15.73
CA THR A 6 -23.58 9.79 16.97
C THR A 6 -23.05 9.04 18.20
N THR A 7 -23.27 7.72 18.27
CA THR A 7 -22.72 6.89 19.34
C THR A 7 -21.19 6.78 19.23
N TYR A 8 -20.65 6.69 18.02
CA TYR A 8 -19.22 6.75 17.76
C TYR A 8 -18.62 8.10 18.18
N GLN A 9 -19.24 9.23 17.86
CA GLN A 9 -18.77 10.55 18.30
C GLN A 9 -18.64 10.66 19.82
N ARG A 10 -19.53 10.00 20.58
CA ARG A 10 -19.48 9.97 22.05
C ARG A 10 -18.44 9.00 22.61
N THR A 11 -18.25 7.85 21.97
CA THR A 11 -17.37 6.78 22.50
C THR A 11 -15.94 6.85 21.96
N GLN A 12 -15.73 7.54 20.83
CA GLN A 12 -14.48 7.59 20.07
C GLN A 12 -13.87 6.20 19.80
N SER A 13 -14.70 5.15 19.83
CA SER A 13 -14.26 3.76 19.71
C SER A 13 -15.29 2.94 18.93
N VAL A 14 -14.83 2.39 17.81
CA VAL A 14 -15.62 1.50 16.95
C VAL A 14 -16.08 0.28 17.75
N THR A 15 -15.17 -0.36 18.49
CA THR A 15 -15.48 -1.56 19.27
C THR A 15 -16.51 -1.27 20.37
N ALA A 16 -16.40 -0.13 21.07
CA ALA A 16 -17.37 0.27 22.09
C ALA A 16 -18.74 0.57 21.47
N THR A 17 -18.77 1.22 20.30
CA THR A 17 -20.01 1.50 19.56
C THR A 17 -20.72 0.23 19.14
N VAL A 18 -19.99 -0.73 18.56
CA VAL A 18 -20.54 -2.02 18.11
C VAL A 18 -21.03 -2.85 19.31
N ARG A 19 -20.27 -2.90 20.41
CA ARG A 19 -20.71 -3.58 21.64
C ARG A 19 -21.99 -2.96 22.24
N LYS A 20 -22.11 -1.64 22.18
CA LYS A 20 -23.26 -0.91 22.76
C LYS A 20 -24.53 -1.04 21.91
N LEU A 21 -24.39 -1.05 20.59
CA LEU A 21 -25.54 -1.06 19.67
C LEU A 21 -25.88 -2.46 19.15
N GLY A 22 -24.92 -3.41 19.16
CA GLY A 22 -25.05 -4.72 18.51
C GLY A 22 -24.95 -4.68 16.98
N TYR A 23 -24.94 -3.48 16.39
CA TYR A 23 -24.81 -3.22 14.97
C TYR A 23 -24.25 -1.79 14.75
N PRO A 24 -23.75 -1.44 13.56
CA PRO A 24 -23.38 -2.33 12.46
C PRO A 24 -22.10 -3.13 12.79
N GLY A 25 -21.69 -4.05 11.92
CA GLY A 25 -20.37 -4.68 12.02
C GLY A 25 -19.23 -3.64 11.96
N ARG A 26 -18.05 -3.99 12.50
CA ARG A 26 -16.90 -3.07 12.60
C ARG A 26 -16.51 -2.47 11.24
N ASP A 27 -16.42 -3.29 10.21
CA ASP A 27 -16.03 -2.86 8.85
C ASP A 27 -17.02 -1.86 8.25
N THR A 28 -18.31 -2.10 8.48
CA THR A 28 -19.38 -1.21 8.03
C THR A 28 -19.31 0.12 8.76
N LEU A 29 -19.01 0.13 10.07
CA LEU A 29 -18.83 1.36 10.84
C LEU A 29 -17.62 2.16 10.33
N TYR A 30 -16.49 1.51 10.04
CA TYR A 30 -15.33 2.16 9.43
C TYR A 30 -15.65 2.80 8.08
N LYS A 31 -16.42 2.11 7.21
CA LYS A 31 -16.86 2.68 5.93
C LYS A 31 -17.73 3.92 6.14
N TRP A 32 -18.69 3.88 7.08
CA TRP A 32 -19.54 5.03 7.36
C TRP A 32 -18.75 6.22 7.92
N ILE A 33 -17.80 6.00 8.83
CA ILE A 33 -16.93 7.05 9.37
C ILE A 33 -16.07 7.67 8.26
N ARG A 34 -15.48 6.84 7.40
CA ARG A 34 -14.68 7.28 6.26
C ARG A 34 -15.49 8.13 5.28
N ASN A 35 -16.73 7.75 5.02
CA ASN A 35 -17.61 8.44 4.07
C ASN A 35 -18.31 9.66 4.69
N SER A 36 -18.50 9.70 6.02
CA SER A 36 -19.13 10.84 6.71
C SER A 36 -18.19 12.03 6.87
N ASN A 37 -16.87 11.79 6.86
CA ASN A 37 -15.91 12.87 6.74
C ASN A 37 -15.94 13.33 5.27
N GLU A 38 -16.64 14.44 5.01
CA GLU A 38 -16.94 15.00 3.69
C GLU A 38 -15.72 15.30 2.80
N LYS A 39 -14.51 15.14 3.34
CA LYS A 39 -13.30 15.05 2.55
C LYS A 39 -12.76 13.64 2.70
N PRO A 40 -12.85 12.77 1.69
CA PRO A 40 -11.90 11.67 1.61
C PRO A 40 -10.54 12.36 1.53
N GLU A 41 -9.83 12.38 2.66
CA GLU A 41 -8.46 12.83 2.70
C GLU A 41 -7.74 11.99 1.64
N GLN A 42 -7.48 12.62 0.49
CA GLN A 42 -6.86 11.95 -0.64
C GLN A 42 -5.50 11.54 -0.11
N ARG A 43 -5.37 10.25 0.24
CA ARG A 43 -4.12 9.72 0.73
C ARG A 43 -3.08 10.08 -0.30
N LYS A 44 -2.13 10.94 0.09
CA LYS A 44 -1.03 11.32 -0.80
C LYS A 44 -0.43 10.01 -1.32
N PRO A 45 -0.24 9.86 -2.64
CA PRO A 45 0.40 8.66 -3.16
C PRO A 45 1.75 8.51 -2.45
N LYS A 46 2.05 7.30 -1.97
CA LYS A 46 3.37 7.01 -1.44
C LYS A 46 4.37 7.32 -2.55
N LYS A 47 5.30 8.24 -2.31
CA LYS A 47 6.39 8.55 -3.23
C LYS A 47 7.33 7.34 -3.24
N HIS A 48 7.14 6.42 -4.17
CA HIS A 48 8.14 5.39 -4.47
C HIS A 48 9.26 6.03 -5.29
N ALA A 49 10.49 5.58 -5.08
CA ALA A 49 11.58 5.91 -5.99
C ALA A 49 11.15 5.52 -7.42
N PRO A 50 11.49 6.33 -8.43
CA PRO A 50 11.15 6.01 -9.81
C PRO A 50 11.72 4.63 -10.15
N ASN A 51 10.86 3.75 -10.67
CA ASN A 51 11.30 2.43 -11.13
C ASN A 51 12.26 2.65 -12.31
N GLN A 52 13.57 2.41 -12.10
CA GLN A 52 14.55 2.46 -13.17
C GLN A 52 14.18 1.40 -14.21
N LYS A 53 13.74 1.86 -15.39
CA LYS A 53 13.31 0.96 -16.47
C LYS A 53 14.54 0.34 -17.13
N ILE A 54 14.97 -0.81 -16.63
CA ILE A 54 15.97 -1.65 -17.28
C ILE A 54 15.34 -2.33 -18.50
N SER A 55 15.97 -2.21 -19.67
CA SER A 55 15.54 -2.86 -20.91
C SER A 55 15.48 -4.38 -20.76
N THR A 56 14.56 -5.03 -21.48
CA THR A 56 14.45 -6.50 -21.50
C THR A 56 15.71 -7.17 -22.03
N ASP A 57 16.38 -6.55 -22.99
CA ASP A 57 17.61 -7.08 -23.59
C ASP A 57 18.75 -7.18 -22.55
N VAL A 58 18.90 -6.13 -21.74
CA VAL A 58 19.88 -6.08 -20.63
C VAL A 58 19.61 -7.20 -19.62
N LYS A 59 18.34 -7.48 -19.30
CA LYS A 59 17.97 -8.59 -18.39
C LYS A 59 18.32 -9.95 -18.97
N VAL A 60 18.03 -10.18 -20.24
CA VAL A 60 18.34 -11.45 -20.92
C VAL A 60 19.86 -11.67 -20.94
N THR A 61 20.62 -10.64 -21.25
CA THR A 61 22.09 -10.69 -21.25
C THR A 61 22.64 -10.97 -19.85
N ALA A 62 22.14 -10.29 -18.81
CA ALA A 62 22.53 -10.56 -17.42
C ALA A 62 22.28 -12.03 -17.02
N CYS A 63 21.09 -12.56 -17.33
CA CYS A 63 20.74 -13.94 -17.02
C CYS A 63 21.63 -14.97 -17.74
N LYS A 64 21.98 -14.71 -19.01
CA LYS A 64 22.88 -15.58 -19.77
C LYS A 64 24.26 -15.66 -19.13
N ARG A 65 24.85 -14.51 -18.78
CA ARG A 65 26.17 -14.40 -18.15
C ARG A 65 26.21 -14.98 -16.74
N PHE A 66 25.17 -14.75 -15.96
CA PHE A 66 25.08 -15.35 -14.63
C PHE A 66 25.01 -16.87 -14.72
N ARG A 67 24.28 -17.40 -15.72
CA ARG A 67 24.18 -18.84 -15.93
C ARG A 67 25.46 -19.49 -16.46
N SER A 68 26.37 -18.72 -17.06
CA SER A 68 27.75 -19.18 -17.37
C SER A 68 28.70 -19.14 -16.16
N GLY A 69 28.22 -18.73 -14.99
CA GLY A 69 28.99 -18.73 -13.74
C GLY A 69 29.72 -17.42 -13.44
N GLU A 70 29.45 -16.35 -14.18
CA GLU A 70 30.01 -15.03 -13.88
C GLU A 70 29.37 -14.43 -12.62
N ASN A 71 30.15 -13.60 -11.92
CA ASN A 71 29.69 -12.94 -10.69
C ASN A 71 28.60 -11.88 -11.02
N ALA A 72 27.51 -11.89 -10.26
CA ALA A 72 26.44 -10.90 -10.38
C ALA A 72 26.93 -9.45 -10.25
N TYR A 73 27.94 -9.19 -9.41
CA TYR A 73 28.50 -7.85 -9.23
C TYR A 73 29.18 -7.33 -10.50
N THR A 74 30.03 -8.16 -11.13
CA THR A 74 30.74 -7.78 -12.35
C THR A 74 29.78 -7.60 -13.53
N ILE A 75 28.75 -8.46 -13.61
CA ILE A 75 27.68 -8.32 -14.61
C ILE A 75 26.92 -7.01 -14.42
N ALA A 76 26.55 -6.65 -13.19
CA ALA A 76 25.82 -5.42 -12.90
C ALA A 76 26.66 -4.17 -13.23
N GLN A 77 27.95 -4.20 -12.91
CA GLN A 77 28.88 -3.11 -13.23
C GLN A 77 29.04 -2.93 -14.74
N ASP A 78 29.21 -4.01 -15.50
CA ASP A 78 29.35 -3.96 -16.97
C ASP A 78 28.05 -3.50 -17.66
N LEU A 79 26.89 -3.91 -17.12
CA LEU A 79 25.59 -3.51 -17.65
C LEU A 79 25.12 -2.12 -17.16
N GLY A 80 25.93 -1.43 -16.35
CA GLY A 80 25.57 -0.12 -15.78
C GLY A 80 24.34 -0.16 -14.86
N ILE A 81 24.02 -1.33 -14.29
CA ILE A 81 22.94 -1.53 -13.32
C ILE A 81 23.50 -1.34 -11.90
N VAL A 82 24.16 -0.21 -11.70
CA VAL A 82 24.73 0.21 -10.41
C VAL A 82 24.01 1.47 -9.99
N ASN A 83 23.62 1.51 -8.73
CA ASN A 83 22.87 2.60 -8.12
C ASN A 83 23.82 3.58 -7.43
#